data_AF-A0AAV8ZBV0-F1
#
_entry.id   AF-A0AAV8ZBV0-F1
#
_cell.length_a   1.000
_cell.length_b   1.000
_cell.length_c   1.000
_cell.angle_alpha   90.00
_cell.angle_beta   90.00
_cell.angle_gamma   90.00
#
_symmetry.space_group_name_H-M   'P 1'
#
loop_
_entity.id
_entity.type
_entity.pdbx_description
1 polymer ?
#
loop_
_entity_poly.entity_id
_entity_poly.type
_entity_poly.pdbx_seq_one_letter_code
_entity_poly.pdbx_strand_id
1 'polypeptide(L)'
;MLMDSDSRGLPDVPRDVRVSEGRRKRTVYIEWTPGEASYPDEGGGTMLAVVEERHHAGHHFTENKLSEWAVCARTAKRGHLLKNFVKPGRWYLFRVAAVNENGTKGFSEQSLPFSVSVSPKPPKAPQNVTVGPLFIKNGSISAELRWSPPRSDLPLLKYKVFWSKRLHGAKALDSVLVYHDVVPRESEL
;
A
#
# COMPACT_ATOMS: atom_id res chain seq x y z
N MET A 1 39.26 23.88 15.01
CA MET A 1 38.42 23.90 13.80
C MET A 1 38.67 22.57 13.09
N LEU A 2 37.85 21.55 13.38
CA LEU A 2 38.00 20.22 12.80
C LEU A 2 37.46 20.29 11.37
N MET A 3 38.34 20.16 10.37
CA MET A 3 37.91 20.01 8.98
C MET A 3 37.41 18.59 8.79
N ASP A 4 36.11 18.50 8.50
CA ASP A 4 35.36 17.32 8.07
C ASP A 4 36.12 16.59 6.95
N SER A 5 36.77 15.46 7.28
CA SER A 5 37.58 14.70 6.33
C SER A 5 36.85 13.49 5.73
N ASP A 6 35.55 13.36 5.96
CA ASP A 6 34.79 12.10 5.80
C ASP A 6 33.93 11.99 4.52
N SER A 7 34.14 12.87 3.53
CA SER A 7 33.34 12.86 2.28
C SER A 7 34.12 12.43 1.02
N ARG A 8 35.43 12.18 1.13
CA ARG A 8 36.26 11.75 0.00
C ARG A 8 35.93 10.31 -0.37
N GLY A 9 35.49 10.10 -1.61
CA GLY A 9 35.19 8.78 -2.16
C GLY A 9 33.76 8.27 -1.92
N LEU A 10 32.88 9.05 -1.29
CA LEU A 10 31.44 8.73 -1.23
C LEU A 10 30.73 9.23 -2.50
N PRO A 11 29.76 8.48 -3.03
CA PRO A 11 29.04 8.87 -4.25
C PRO A 11 28.08 10.03 -3.95
N ASP A 12 27.88 10.88 -4.95
CA ASP A 12 26.93 11.99 -4.85
C ASP A 12 25.47 11.50 -4.80
N VAL A 13 24.66 12.25 -4.05
CA VAL A 13 23.23 11.96 -3.87
C VAL A 13 22.49 12.17 -5.20
N PRO A 14 21.72 11.17 -5.68
CA PRO A 14 20.87 11.33 -6.86
C PRO A 14 19.85 12.47 -6.73
N ARG A 15 19.44 13.04 -7.87
CA ARG A 15 18.46 14.14 -7.95
C ARG A 15 17.33 13.80 -8.92
N ASP A 16 16.31 14.65 -8.94
CA ASP A 16 15.19 14.59 -9.91
C ASP A 16 14.54 13.21 -10.00
N VAL A 17 14.14 12.63 -8.86
CA VAL A 17 13.45 11.34 -8.85
C VAL A 17 12.09 11.46 -9.53
N ARG A 18 11.98 10.89 -10.72
CA ARG A 18 10.78 10.89 -11.57
C ARG A 18 10.16 9.51 -11.59
N VAL A 19 8.84 9.49 -11.48
CA VAL A 19 8.05 8.27 -11.40
C VAL A 19 6.99 8.30 -12.49
N SER A 20 6.91 7.25 -13.29
CA SER A 20 5.93 7.12 -14.38
C SER A 20 5.27 5.74 -14.38
N GLU A 21 3.99 5.70 -14.71
CA GLU A 21 3.26 4.44 -14.81
C GLU A 21 3.76 3.65 -16.03
N GLY A 22 4.06 2.37 -15.81
CA GLY A 22 4.50 1.47 -16.88
C GLY A 22 3.33 1.03 -17.75
N ARG A 23 3.62 0.65 -19.01
CA ARG A 23 2.61 0.17 -19.96
C ARG A 23 1.87 -1.10 -19.51
N ARG A 24 2.52 -1.92 -18.67
CA ARG A 24 1.92 -3.15 -18.13
C ARG A 24 1.26 -2.84 -16.78
N LYS A 25 0.19 -3.56 -16.47
CA LYS A 25 -0.51 -3.43 -15.18
C LYS A 25 0.47 -3.51 -14.02
N ARG A 26 0.23 -2.68 -13.00
CA ARG A 26 0.99 -2.70 -11.74
C ARG A 26 2.50 -2.51 -11.92
N THR A 27 2.91 -1.80 -12.96
CA THR A 27 4.31 -1.54 -13.27
C THR A 27 4.60 -0.06 -13.11
N VAL A 28 5.75 0.29 -12.54
CA VAL A 28 6.20 1.67 -12.39
C VAL A 28 7.66 1.78 -12.83
N TYR A 29 7.98 2.86 -13.53
CA TYR A 29 9.32 3.19 -13.96
C TYR A 29 9.83 4.39 -13.16
N ILE A 30 11.01 4.23 -12.57
CA ILE A 30 11.64 5.20 -11.68
C ILE A 30 12.95 5.62 -12.32
N GLU A 31 13.13 6.92 -12.50
CA GLU A 31 14.33 7.52 -13.09
C GLU A 31 14.87 8.61 -12.17
N TRP A 32 16.18 8.85 -12.23
CA TRP A 32 16.83 9.90 -11.47
C TRP A 32 18.05 10.43 -12.24
N THR A 33 18.46 11.64 -11.92
CA THR A 33 19.73 12.23 -12.36
C THR A 33 20.83 11.74 -11.42
N PRO A 34 21.86 11.01 -11.91
CA PRO A 34 23.03 10.67 -11.10
C PRO A 34 23.75 11.94 -10.63
N GLY A 35 24.36 11.92 -9.44
CA GLY A 35 25.23 13.02 -9.02
C GLY A 35 26.53 13.09 -9.84
N GLU A 36 27.17 14.26 -9.90
CA GLU A 36 28.28 14.54 -10.83
C GLU A 36 29.53 13.66 -10.60
N ALA A 37 29.84 13.27 -9.36
CA ALA A 37 31.00 12.41 -9.05
C ALA A 37 30.78 10.91 -9.34
N SER A 38 29.92 10.57 -10.31
CA SER A 38 29.46 9.19 -10.52
C SER A 38 30.20 8.38 -11.59
N TYR A 39 31.42 8.76 -11.99
CA TYR A 39 32.21 7.96 -12.94
C TYR A 39 33.68 7.80 -12.55
N PRO A 40 34.22 6.55 -12.59
CA PRO A 40 35.59 6.26 -12.25
C PRO A 40 36.50 6.59 -13.43
N ASP A 41 36.99 7.82 -13.53
CA ASP A 41 38.15 8.10 -14.40
C ASP A 41 39.49 7.90 -13.66
N GLU A 42 39.46 7.44 -12.40
CA GLU A 42 40.67 7.14 -11.61
C GLU A 42 40.55 5.80 -10.82
N GLY A 43 39.95 4.76 -11.42
CA GLY A 43 39.87 3.40 -10.84
C GLY A 43 38.87 3.30 -9.67
N GLY A 44 37.62 2.88 -9.88
CA GLY A 44 37.28 1.49 -10.18
C GLY A 44 36.35 0.92 -9.12
N GLY A 45 35.38 1.70 -8.62
CA GLY A 45 34.37 1.23 -7.66
C GLY A 45 33.03 0.98 -8.34
N THR A 46 32.36 -0.12 -8.01
CA THR A 46 31.00 -0.40 -8.50
C THR A 46 30.00 0.49 -7.79
N MET A 47 29.29 1.35 -8.53
CA MET A 47 28.21 2.16 -7.99
C MET A 47 26.85 1.47 -8.16
N LEU A 48 26.11 1.35 -7.07
CA LEU A 48 24.75 0.82 -7.04
C LEU A 48 23.77 1.87 -6.54
N ALA A 49 22.65 2.00 -7.24
CA ALA A 49 21.49 2.74 -6.74
C ALA A 49 20.63 1.81 -5.88
N VAL A 50 20.30 2.26 -4.68
CA VAL A 50 19.30 1.65 -3.79
C VAL A 50 18.04 2.50 -3.85
N VAL A 51 16.92 1.88 -4.20
CA VAL A 51 15.61 2.53 -4.27
C VAL A 51 14.79 2.09 -3.07
N GLU A 52 14.28 3.06 -2.33
CA GLU A 52 13.31 2.85 -1.27
C GLU A 52 11.95 3.44 -1.66
N GLU A 53 10.91 2.84 -1.10
CA GLU A 53 9.54 3.30 -1.23
C GLU A 53 8.87 3.39 0.14
N ARG A 54 7.90 4.29 0.25
CA ARG A 54 6.90 4.28 1.32
C ARG A 54 5.53 4.53 0.74
N HIS A 55 4.49 4.03 1.39
CA HIS A 55 3.16 4.06 0.80
C HIS A 55 2.00 4.11 1.80
N HIS A 56 0.83 4.52 1.31
CA HIS A 56 -0.43 4.52 2.05
C HIS A 56 -1.61 4.17 1.14
N ALA A 57 -2.57 3.37 1.63
CA ALA A 57 -3.78 3.05 0.91
C ALA A 57 -4.91 4.04 1.21
N GLY A 58 -5.39 4.76 0.19
CA GLY A 58 -6.43 5.76 0.36
C GLY A 58 -6.81 6.46 -0.95
N HIS A 59 -7.93 7.18 -0.92
CA HIS A 59 -8.41 7.96 -2.07
C HIS A 59 -7.55 9.20 -2.34
N HIS A 60 -6.95 9.77 -1.30
CA HIS A 60 -6.11 10.96 -1.37
C HIS A 60 -4.72 10.67 -0.79
N PHE A 61 -3.73 11.40 -1.29
CA PHE A 61 -2.42 11.40 -0.69
C PHE A 61 -2.51 11.97 0.73
N THR A 62 -1.89 11.30 1.69
CA THR A 62 -1.85 11.75 3.08
C THR A 62 -0.52 11.33 3.68
N GLU A 63 0.41 12.29 3.81
CA GLU A 63 1.80 12.01 4.14
C GLU A 63 1.98 11.33 5.51
N ASN A 64 1.23 11.75 6.52
CA ASN A 64 1.30 11.19 7.87
C ASN A 64 0.76 9.75 8.01
N LYS A 65 0.22 9.16 6.94
CA LYS A 65 -0.25 7.76 6.91
C LYS A 65 0.65 6.84 6.10
N LEU A 66 1.74 7.36 5.55
CA LEU A 66 2.72 6.56 4.83
C LEU A 66 3.39 5.57 5.79
N SER A 67 3.72 4.40 5.26
CA SER A 67 4.57 3.44 5.94
C SER A 67 5.97 4.00 6.19
N GLU A 68 6.76 3.27 6.97
CA GLU A 68 8.20 3.41 6.95
C GLU A 68 8.77 3.15 5.55
N TRP A 69 9.95 3.71 5.29
CA TRP A 69 10.71 3.45 4.07
C TRP A 69 11.17 1.99 4.02
N ALA A 70 11.03 1.37 2.85
CA ALA A 70 11.47 0.00 2.59
C ALA A 70 12.19 -0.11 1.25
N VAL A 71 13.29 -0.87 1.23
CA VAL A 71 14.05 -1.14 -0.01
C VAL A 71 13.21 -1.97 -0.97
N CYS A 72 13.02 -1.46 -2.19
CA CYS A 72 12.26 -2.14 -3.24
C CYS A 72 13.10 -2.51 -4.46
N ALA A 73 14.27 -1.90 -4.65
CA ALA A 73 15.21 -2.29 -5.71
C ALA A 73 16.67 -1.92 -5.41
N ARG A 74 17.59 -2.65 -6.05
CA ARG A 74 19.02 -2.33 -6.13
C ARG A 74 19.46 -2.51 -7.59
N THR A 75 20.14 -1.53 -8.17
CA THR A 75 20.47 -1.55 -9.61
C THR A 75 21.73 -0.75 -9.92
N ALA A 76 22.54 -1.19 -10.88
CA ALA A 76 23.66 -0.41 -11.42
C ALA A 76 23.22 0.57 -12.54
N LYS A 77 21.95 0.53 -12.94
CA LYS A 77 21.38 1.39 -13.99
C LYS A 77 20.92 2.72 -13.40
N ARG A 78 20.86 3.76 -14.24
CA ARG A 78 20.34 5.11 -13.90
C ARG A 78 18.80 5.21 -13.79
N GLY A 79 18.13 4.06 -13.68
CA GLY A 79 16.69 3.93 -13.63
C GLY A 79 16.30 2.47 -13.36
N HIS A 80 15.05 2.25 -12.93
CA HIS A 80 14.55 0.92 -12.60
C HIS A 80 13.08 0.73 -12.95
N LEU A 81 12.75 -0.47 -13.42
CA LEU A 81 11.38 -0.88 -13.74
C LEU A 81 10.89 -1.90 -12.71
N LEU A 82 10.00 -1.48 -11.82
CA LEU A 82 9.33 -2.37 -10.87
C LEU A 82 8.10 -2.98 -11.51
N LYS A 83 8.07 -4.30 -11.68
CA LYS A 83 6.94 -5.05 -12.27
C LYS A 83 6.05 -5.64 -11.19
N ASN A 84 4.74 -5.64 -11.40
CA ASN A 84 3.74 -6.17 -10.46
C ASN A 84 3.85 -5.59 -9.03
N PHE A 85 4.34 -4.36 -8.90
CA PHE A 85 4.68 -3.74 -7.63
C PHE A 85 3.53 -2.88 -7.09
N VAL A 86 3.09 -1.91 -7.89
CA VAL A 86 2.11 -0.90 -7.48
C VAL A 86 0.67 -1.45 -7.50
N LYS A 87 -0.12 -1.05 -6.51
CA LYS A 87 -1.51 -1.46 -6.27
C LYS A 87 -2.48 -0.30 -6.52
N PRO A 88 -3.68 -0.56 -7.09
CA PRO A 88 -4.76 0.43 -7.16
C PRO A 88 -5.11 1.01 -5.79
N GLY A 89 -5.47 2.30 -5.75
CA GLY A 89 -5.89 2.97 -4.51
C GLY A 89 -4.75 3.13 -3.48
N ARG A 90 -3.50 3.13 -3.93
CA ARG A 90 -2.34 3.31 -3.07
C ARG A 90 -1.45 4.42 -3.61
N TRP A 91 -1.02 5.27 -2.69
CA TRP A 91 -0.07 6.34 -2.94
C TRP A 91 1.32 5.91 -2.53
N TYR A 92 2.32 6.23 -3.35
CA TYR A 92 3.72 5.87 -3.16
C TYR A 92 4.60 7.12 -3.24
N LEU A 93 5.68 7.11 -2.48
CA LEU A 93 6.84 7.97 -2.65
C LEU A 93 8.07 7.11 -2.80
N PHE A 94 9.04 7.60 -3.58
CA PHE A 94 10.30 6.92 -3.81
C PHE A 94 11.47 7.84 -3.49
N ARG A 95 12.56 7.27 -3.00
CA ARG A 95 13.84 7.95 -2.83
C ARG A 95 14.98 7.03 -3.24
N VAL A 96 16.10 7.61 -3.66
CA VAL A 96 17.23 6.85 -4.21
C VAL A 96 18.52 7.28 -3.54
N ALA A 97 19.33 6.31 -3.12
CA ALA A 97 20.70 6.53 -2.66
C ALA A 97 21.68 5.91 -3.65
N ALA A 98 22.77 6.61 -3.93
CA ALA A 98 23.93 6.00 -4.58
C ALA A 98 24.84 5.40 -3.50
N VAL A 99 25.33 4.18 -3.74
CA VAL A 99 26.16 3.43 -2.80
C VAL A 99 27.36 2.86 -3.55
N ASN A 100 28.56 3.02 -2.98
CA ASN A 100 29.77 2.33 -3.43
C ASN A 100 30.45 1.64 -2.24
N GLU A 101 31.68 1.17 -2.42
CA GLU A 101 32.46 0.47 -1.39
C GLU A 101 32.71 1.31 -0.13
N ASN A 102 32.76 2.64 -0.26
CA ASN A 102 32.94 3.56 0.87
C ASN A 102 31.63 3.89 1.57
N GLY A 103 30.47 3.51 1.01
CA GLY A 103 29.15 3.79 1.57
C GLY A 103 28.32 4.76 0.73
N THR A 104 27.58 5.65 1.40
CA THR A 104 26.63 6.57 0.76
C THR A 104 26.57 7.92 1.47
N LYS A 105 26.31 8.99 0.71
CA LYS A 105 25.96 10.32 1.25
C LYS A 105 24.48 10.44 1.68
N GLY A 106 23.71 9.37 1.57
CA GLY A 106 22.30 9.32 1.93
C GLY A 106 21.36 9.28 0.72
N PHE A 107 20.07 9.45 1.00
CA PHE A 107 19.01 9.40 -0.01
C PHE A 107 18.71 10.77 -0.60
N SER A 108 18.24 10.75 -1.85
CA SER A 108 17.68 11.90 -2.54
C SER A 108 16.47 12.48 -1.78
N GLU A 109 16.10 13.71 -2.18
CA GLU A 109 14.73 14.17 -1.98
C GLU A 109 13.74 13.14 -2.54
N GLN A 110 12.58 13.04 -1.88
CA GLN A 110 11.53 12.14 -2.30
C GLN A 110 10.90 12.58 -3.63
N SER A 111 10.41 11.61 -4.40
CA SER A 111 9.61 11.88 -5.60
C SER A 111 8.33 12.64 -5.27
N LEU A 112 7.65 13.15 -6.31
CA LEU A 112 6.25 13.55 -6.16
C LEU A 112 5.36 12.34 -5.80
N PRO A 113 4.23 12.55 -5.10
CA PRO A 113 3.24 11.50 -4.84
C PRO A 113 2.77 10.81 -6.11
N PHE A 114 2.89 9.48 -6.14
CA PHE A 114 2.49 8.67 -7.27
C PHE A 114 1.33 7.73 -6.90
N SER A 115 0.32 7.67 -7.76
CA SER A 115 -0.74 6.67 -7.75
C SER A 115 -0.89 6.12 -9.17
N VAL A 116 -1.20 4.83 -9.28
CA VAL A 116 -1.60 4.27 -10.58
C VAL A 116 -2.93 4.86 -11.04
N SER A 117 -3.11 5.00 -12.34
CA SER A 117 -4.34 5.51 -12.95
C SER A 117 -5.54 4.56 -12.79
N VAL A 118 -5.29 3.27 -12.61
CA VAL A 118 -6.36 2.29 -12.42
C VAL A 118 -7.04 2.46 -11.06
N SER A 119 -8.36 2.66 -11.10
CA SER A 119 -9.18 2.77 -9.90
C SER A 119 -9.23 1.46 -9.10
N PRO A 120 -9.24 1.53 -7.75
CA PRO A 120 -9.45 0.35 -6.92
C PRO A 120 -10.83 -0.26 -7.18
N LYS A 121 -10.90 -1.58 -7.16
CA LYS A 121 -12.18 -2.27 -7.33
C LYS A 121 -12.96 -2.27 -6.02
N PRO A 122 -14.30 -2.22 -6.06
CA PRO A 122 -15.13 -2.49 -4.89
C PRO A 122 -14.75 -3.84 -4.27
N PRO A 123 -14.75 -3.96 -2.93
CA PRO A 123 -14.53 -5.24 -2.28
C PRO A 123 -15.56 -6.28 -2.73
N LYS A 124 -15.13 -7.55 -2.78
CA LYS A 124 -16.06 -8.66 -3.00
C LYS A 124 -16.92 -8.91 -1.75
N ALA A 125 -17.96 -9.72 -1.91
CA ALA A 125 -18.75 -10.20 -0.77
C ALA A 125 -17.86 -10.99 0.23
N PRO A 126 -18.14 -10.93 1.55
CA PRO A 126 -17.48 -11.77 2.55
C PRO A 126 -17.57 -13.25 2.21
N GLN A 127 -16.58 -14.02 2.65
CA GLN A 127 -16.49 -15.45 2.39
C GLN A 127 -16.91 -16.24 3.64
N ASN A 128 -17.22 -17.53 3.48
CA ASN A 128 -17.48 -18.46 4.60
C ASN A 128 -18.52 -17.93 5.61
N VAL A 129 -19.60 -17.31 5.10
CA VAL A 129 -20.67 -16.80 5.95
C VAL A 129 -21.38 -18.00 6.58
N THR A 130 -21.31 -18.11 7.91
CA THR A 130 -21.92 -19.19 8.68
C THR A 130 -22.72 -18.63 9.83
N VAL A 131 -23.82 -19.30 10.15
CA VAL A 131 -24.70 -18.97 11.27
C VAL A 131 -24.64 -20.13 12.25
N GLY A 132 -24.25 -19.84 13.48
CA GLY A 132 -24.27 -20.81 14.58
C GLY A 132 -25.69 -21.17 15.03
N PRO A 133 -25.83 -22.05 16.03
CA PRO A 133 -27.14 -22.41 16.57
C PRO A 133 -27.92 -21.18 17.03
N LEU A 134 -29.23 -21.21 16.80
CA LEU A 134 -30.14 -20.20 17.34
C LEU A 134 -30.35 -20.47 18.83
N PHE A 135 -30.28 -19.42 19.65
CA PHE A 135 -30.58 -19.49 21.08
C PHE A 135 -31.44 -18.31 21.51
N ILE A 136 -32.30 -18.53 22.50
CA ILE A 136 -33.15 -17.49 23.05
C ILE A 136 -32.43 -16.86 24.23
N LYS A 137 -32.19 -15.54 24.16
CA LYS A 137 -31.59 -14.74 25.24
C LYS A 137 -32.53 -13.57 25.54
N ASN A 138 -33.04 -13.51 26.77
CA ASN A 138 -33.96 -12.45 27.23
C ASN A 138 -35.18 -12.23 26.31
N GLY A 139 -35.77 -13.32 25.80
CA GLY A 139 -36.91 -13.25 24.88
C GLY A 139 -36.55 -12.85 23.44
N SER A 140 -35.27 -12.61 23.14
CA SER A 140 -34.76 -12.36 21.79
C SER A 140 -34.11 -13.61 21.19
N ILE A 141 -34.38 -13.89 19.92
CA ILE A 141 -33.66 -14.92 19.16
C ILE A 141 -32.29 -14.35 18.80
N SER A 142 -31.24 -15.03 19.23
CA SER A 142 -29.85 -14.68 18.99
C SER A 142 -29.15 -15.79 18.22
N ALA A 143 -28.16 -15.43 17.42
CA ALA A 143 -27.31 -16.35 16.67
C ALA A 143 -25.91 -15.76 16.56
N GLU A 144 -24.91 -16.63 16.50
CA GLU A 144 -23.55 -16.20 16.14
C GLU A 144 -23.41 -16.16 14.62
N LEU A 145 -23.00 -15.01 14.07
CA LEU A 145 -22.70 -14.85 12.65
C LEU A 145 -21.19 -14.74 12.47
N ARG A 146 -20.60 -15.63 11.67
CA ARG A 146 -19.16 -15.63 11.35
C ARG A 146 -18.96 -15.48 9.85
N TRP A 147 -17.92 -14.76 9.45
CA TRP A 147 -17.51 -14.62 8.05
C TRP A 147 -15.99 -14.39 7.96
N SER A 148 -15.43 -14.62 6.78
CA SER A 148 -14.04 -14.31 6.47
C SER A 148 -13.94 -13.06 5.58
N PRO A 149 -12.93 -12.19 5.77
CA PRO A 149 -12.74 -11.00 4.95
C PRO A 149 -12.56 -11.31 3.45
N PRO A 150 -13.15 -10.52 2.53
CA PRO A 150 -12.89 -10.63 1.10
C PRO A 150 -11.51 -10.08 0.73
N ARG A 151 -11.00 -10.51 -0.43
CA ARG A 151 -9.89 -9.80 -1.10
C ARG A 151 -10.34 -8.40 -1.50
N SER A 152 -9.57 -7.40 -1.14
CA SER A 152 -9.83 -5.99 -1.43
C SER A 152 -8.54 -5.26 -1.84
N ASP A 153 -8.66 -4.26 -2.72
CA ASP A 153 -7.54 -3.39 -3.11
C ASP A 153 -7.23 -2.35 -2.00
N LEU A 154 -8.27 -1.96 -1.24
CA LEU A 154 -8.19 -1.02 -0.11
C LEU A 154 -8.47 -1.72 1.23
N PRO A 155 -7.97 -1.18 2.36
CA PRO A 155 -8.37 -1.63 3.70
C PRO A 155 -9.90 -1.62 3.84
N LEU A 156 -10.45 -2.73 4.31
CA LEU A 156 -11.88 -2.81 4.63
C LEU A 156 -12.14 -2.10 5.95
N LEU A 157 -13.12 -1.21 5.97
CA LEU A 157 -13.43 -0.41 7.17
C LEU A 157 -14.56 -1.02 8.00
N LYS A 158 -15.61 -1.51 7.32
CA LYS A 158 -16.85 -1.97 7.96
C LYS A 158 -17.58 -3.00 7.10
N TYR A 159 -18.41 -3.79 7.76
CA TYR A 159 -19.40 -4.68 7.15
C TYR A 159 -20.80 -4.13 7.43
N LYS A 160 -21.70 -4.22 6.45
CA LYS A 160 -23.12 -3.98 6.65
C LYS A 160 -23.82 -5.33 6.63
N VAL A 161 -24.36 -5.73 7.77
CA VAL A 161 -25.03 -7.02 7.97
C VAL A 161 -26.53 -6.78 7.90
N PHE A 162 -27.26 -7.62 7.17
CA PHE A 162 -28.71 -7.60 7.09
C PHE A 162 -29.27 -8.93 7.58
N TRP A 163 -30.34 -8.89 8.36
CA TRP A 163 -31.08 -10.08 8.76
C TRP A 163 -32.56 -9.78 8.76
N SER A 164 -33.40 -10.80 8.57
CA SER A 164 -34.84 -10.58 8.49
C SER A 164 -35.63 -11.61 9.28
N LYS A 165 -36.77 -11.15 9.81
CA LYS A 165 -37.76 -12.01 10.45
C LYS A 165 -38.98 -12.10 9.53
N ARG A 166 -39.30 -13.32 9.12
CA ARG A 166 -40.52 -13.61 8.36
C ARG A 166 -41.70 -13.65 9.33
N LEU A 167 -42.70 -12.82 9.09
CA LEU A 167 -43.94 -12.76 9.86
C LEU A 167 -45.05 -13.40 9.04
N HIS A 168 -45.62 -14.49 9.57
CA HIS A 168 -46.78 -15.12 8.96
C HIS A 168 -48.02 -14.30 9.30
N GLY A 169 -48.64 -13.70 8.28
CA GLY A 169 -49.88 -12.93 8.42
C GLY A 169 -51.13 -13.82 8.40
N ALA A 170 -52.28 -13.27 8.80
CA ALA A 170 -53.57 -13.92 8.60
C ALA A 170 -53.94 -13.85 7.10
N LYS A 171 -54.03 -15.02 6.44
CA LYS A 171 -54.32 -15.21 5.00
C LYS A 171 -53.24 -14.62 4.05
N ALA A 172 -52.30 -15.47 3.63
CA ALA A 172 -51.41 -15.33 2.46
C ALA A 172 -50.52 -14.08 2.33
N LEU A 173 -50.56 -13.12 3.27
CA LEU A 173 -49.68 -11.95 3.29
C LEU A 173 -48.53 -12.20 4.28
N ASP A 174 -47.50 -12.91 3.82
CA ASP A 174 -46.25 -13.00 4.55
C ASP A 174 -45.53 -11.65 4.50
N SER A 175 -45.25 -11.07 5.66
CA SER A 175 -44.45 -9.84 5.78
C SER A 175 -43.01 -10.18 6.16
N VAL A 176 -42.06 -9.34 5.75
CA VAL A 176 -40.64 -9.49 6.13
C VAL A 176 -40.18 -8.23 6.84
N LEU A 177 -39.81 -8.34 8.11
CA LEU A 177 -39.11 -7.28 8.81
C LEU A 177 -37.62 -7.42 8.55
N VAL A 178 -37.01 -6.42 7.92
CA VAL A 178 -35.58 -6.38 7.63
C VAL A 178 -34.90 -5.48 8.65
N TYR A 179 -33.85 -6.01 9.27
CA TYR A 179 -32.96 -5.32 10.17
C TYR A 179 -31.58 -5.25 9.54
N HIS A 180 -30.78 -4.28 9.96
CA HIS A 180 -29.39 -4.22 9.58
C HIS A 180 -28.55 -3.57 10.66
N ASP A 181 -27.25 -3.85 10.62
CA ASP A 181 -26.26 -3.20 11.46
C ASP A 181 -24.93 -3.02 10.73
N VAL A 182 -24.10 -2.13 11.25
CA VAL A 182 -22.78 -1.79 10.72
C VAL A 182 -21.72 -2.22 11.72
N VAL A 183 -20.93 -3.23 11.34
CA VAL A 183 -19.87 -3.79 12.17
C VAL A 183 -18.51 -3.26 11.68
N PRO A 184 -17.75 -2.51 12.49
CA PRO A 184 -16.38 -2.13 12.15
C PRO A 184 -15.50 -3.36 11.95
N ARG A 185 -14.47 -3.26 11.10
CA ARG A 185 -13.50 -4.37 10.96
C ARG A 185 -12.58 -4.53 12.18
N GLU A 186 -12.30 -3.44 12.89
CA GLU A 186 -11.38 -3.41 14.03
C GLU A 186 -11.96 -4.07 15.31
N SER A 187 -13.13 -4.69 15.23
CA SER A 187 -13.85 -5.30 16.36
C SER A 187 -13.42 -6.74 16.69
N GLU A 188 -12.28 -7.22 16.19
CA GLU A 188 -11.64 -8.45 16.67
C GLU A 188 -10.36 -8.11 17.44
N LEU A 189 -10.53 -7.67 18.69
CA LEU A 189 -9.55 -7.74 19.76
C LEU A 189 -10.22 -8.36 21.00
#